data_AF-A0A9K3M2T7-F1
#
_entry.id   AF-A0A9K3M2T7-F1
#
_cell.length_a   1.000
_cell.length_b   1.000
_cell.length_c   1.000
_cell.angle_alpha   90.00
_cell.angle_beta   90.00
_cell.angle_gamma   90.00
#
_symmetry.space_group_name_H-M   'P 1'
#
loop_
_entity.id
_entity.type
_entity.pdbx_description
1 polymer ?
#
loop_
_entity_poly.entity_id
_entity_poly.type
_entity_poly.pdbx_seq_one_letter_code
_entity_poly.pdbx_strand_id
1 'polypeptide(L)'
;MIVGQLPKDSSSMPKNGPSTSFPSTDEWSSPSIRFHKYQTSQWDGRFRELVIFHKEHGHLLVPHSYLPNPKLAQWVKRQRHQNKRKHMGHRSTLTDDREEKLLAVGFIFDSHRAGWYERFETLKAFYLAHGHCGIPAKFEDGSLNVWMKHQRRQYVVFMNEKKSTMTEERIAALNSIGFNWNPRKLLRLKKLCD
;
A
#
# COMPACT_ATOMS: atom_id res chain seq x y z
N MET A 1 80.37 -13.37 16.67
CA MET A 1 81.45 -13.57 15.67
C MET A 1 80.76 -13.80 14.33
N ILE A 2 80.58 -12.76 13.50
CA ILE A 2 81.27 -12.50 12.20
C ILE A 2 81.42 -13.82 11.38
N VAL A 3 80.98 -14.01 10.12
CA VAL A 3 81.13 -13.20 8.89
C VAL A 3 80.24 -13.80 7.77
N GLY A 4 79.82 -12.97 6.80
CA GLY A 4 79.80 -13.24 5.35
C GLY A 4 78.83 -14.31 4.80
N GLN A 5 78.27 -14.24 3.58
CA GLN A 5 78.61 -13.46 2.40
C GLN A 5 77.42 -13.48 1.41
N LEU A 6 77.22 -12.38 0.70
CA LEU A 6 76.45 -12.27 -0.56
C LEU A 6 77.08 -13.11 -1.67
N PRO A 7 76.37 -13.32 -2.78
CA PRO A 7 76.91 -12.73 -4.01
C PRO A 7 75.93 -11.78 -4.69
N LYS A 8 76.55 -10.71 -5.18
CA LYS A 8 76.00 -9.71 -6.08
C LYS A 8 75.89 -10.34 -7.47
N ASP A 9 74.83 -10.01 -8.20
CA ASP A 9 75.02 -9.77 -9.63
C ASP A 9 74.23 -8.56 -10.08
N SER A 10 74.85 -7.83 -10.98
CA SER A 10 74.50 -6.50 -11.45
C SER A 10 74.38 -6.49 -12.97
N SER A 11 73.60 -5.54 -13.50
CA SER A 11 73.34 -5.29 -14.93
C SER A 11 72.21 -6.17 -15.49
N SER A 12 71.19 -5.67 -16.18
CA SER A 12 71.06 -4.47 -17.02
C SER A 12 69.58 -4.13 -17.24
N MET A 13 69.22 -2.85 -17.18
CA MET A 13 67.92 -2.34 -17.66
C MET A 13 67.83 -2.41 -19.19
N PRO A 14 66.61 -2.57 -19.73
CA PRO A 14 66.17 -1.69 -20.80
C PRO A 14 65.06 -0.76 -20.32
N LYS A 15 65.30 0.54 -20.51
CA LYS A 15 64.29 1.60 -20.43
C LYS A 15 63.35 1.46 -21.63
N ASN A 16 62.03 1.48 -21.39
CA ASN A 16 61.00 2.21 -22.13
C ASN A 16 59.61 1.63 -21.80
N GLY A 17 58.82 2.37 -21.02
CA GLY A 17 57.40 2.11 -20.76
C GLY A 17 56.68 3.44 -20.56
N PRO A 18 55.48 3.64 -21.13
CA PRO A 18 54.96 4.97 -21.42
C PRO A 18 54.39 5.64 -20.17
N SER A 19 54.58 6.97 -20.10
CA SER A 19 53.85 7.81 -19.16
C SER A 19 52.36 7.66 -19.40
N THR A 20 51.62 7.17 -18.42
CA THR A 20 50.18 7.33 -18.40
C THR A 20 49.76 7.91 -17.05
N SER A 21 49.29 9.14 -17.18
CA SER A 21 48.55 9.93 -16.22
C SER A 21 47.56 9.11 -15.40
N PHE A 22 47.55 9.36 -14.09
CA PHE A 22 46.51 8.95 -13.16
C PHE A 22 45.12 9.37 -13.69
N PRO A 23 44.14 8.46 -13.76
CA PRO A 23 42.76 8.82 -14.05
C PRO A 23 42.17 9.62 -12.88
N SER A 24 41.56 10.74 -13.26
CA SER A 24 40.79 11.66 -12.43
C SER A 24 39.64 10.97 -11.69
N THR A 25 39.29 11.53 -10.54
CA THR A 25 38.41 11.02 -9.47
C THR A 25 36.92 10.90 -9.83
N ASP A 26 36.54 10.07 -10.81
CA ASP A 26 35.13 9.87 -11.14
C ASP A 26 34.85 8.45 -11.63
N GLU A 27 34.98 7.44 -10.76
CA GLU A 27 34.42 6.10 -11.08
C GLU A 27 34.05 5.28 -9.84
N TRP A 28 33.27 5.87 -8.94
CA TRP A 28 32.38 5.12 -8.05
C TRP A 28 30.94 5.64 -8.22
N SER A 29 30.33 5.35 -9.36
CA SER A 29 28.89 5.53 -9.55
C SER A 29 28.14 4.32 -8.98
N SER A 30 27.88 4.36 -7.66
CA SER A 30 26.72 3.66 -7.11
C SER A 30 25.42 4.35 -7.57
N PRO A 31 24.33 3.60 -7.80
CA PRO A 31 23.27 4.00 -8.73
C PRO A 31 22.26 4.96 -8.10
N SER A 32 22.60 6.25 -8.04
CA SER A 32 21.59 7.29 -7.83
C SER A 32 20.62 7.29 -9.01
N ILE A 33 19.42 6.77 -8.79
CA ILE A 33 18.31 6.88 -9.75
C ILE A 33 18.08 8.39 -9.97
N ARG A 34 18.62 8.95 -11.06
CA ARG A 34 18.32 10.32 -11.49
C ARG A 34 16.86 10.36 -11.92
N PHE A 35 15.96 10.53 -10.95
CA PHE A 35 14.56 10.79 -11.20
C PHE A 35 14.46 12.14 -11.93
N HIS A 36 14.00 12.11 -13.18
CA HIS A 36 13.89 13.32 -13.98
C HIS A 36 12.85 14.26 -13.36
N LYS A 37 13.13 15.58 -13.31
CA LYS A 37 12.29 16.64 -12.69
C LYS A 37 10.80 16.51 -13.03
N TYR A 38 10.47 16.10 -14.25
CA TYR A 38 9.11 15.84 -14.73
C TYR A 38 8.39 14.68 -13.98
N GLN A 39 9.10 13.61 -13.62
CA GLN A 39 8.51 12.50 -12.87
C GLN A 39 8.17 12.90 -11.43
N THR A 40 8.92 13.85 -10.85
CA THR A 40 8.61 14.44 -9.54
C THR A 40 7.34 15.29 -9.61
N SER A 41 7.22 16.18 -10.59
CA SER A 41 6.02 17.02 -10.74
C SER A 41 4.75 16.21 -10.98
N GLN A 42 4.83 15.12 -11.74
CA GLN A 42 3.70 14.22 -11.98
C GLN A 42 3.29 13.44 -10.72
N TRP A 43 4.25 13.04 -9.88
CA TRP A 43 3.93 12.38 -8.62
C TRP A 43 3.28 13.35 -7.64
N ASP A 44 3.82 14.56 -7.49
CA ASP A 44 3.26 15.59 -6.60
C ASP A 44 1.86 16.02 -7.03
N GLY A 45 1.61 16.12 -8.35
CA GLY A 45 0.27 16.39 -8.88
C GLY A 45 -0.75 15.34 -8.45
N ARG A 46 -0.40 14.06 -8.55
CA ARG A 46 -1.27 12.94 -8.14
C ARG A 46 -1.46 12.86 -6.64
N PHE A 47 -0.42 13.17 -5.87
CA PHE A 47 -0.52 13.27 -4.42
C PHE A 47 -1.51 14.37 -4.01
N ARG A 48 -1.47 15.54 -4.67
CA ARG A 48 -2.48 16.60 -4.43
C ARG A 48 -3.90 16.14 -4.76
N GLU A 49 -4.10 15.45 -5.88
CA GLU A 49 -5.41 14.87 -6.20
C GLU A 49 -5.90 13.88 -5.13
N LEU A 50 -5.00 13.06 -4.57
CA LEU A 50 -5.32 12.16 -3.47
C LEU A 50 -5.74 12.91 -2.19
N VAL A 51 -5.06 14.02 -1.87
CA VAL A 51 -5.41 14.88 -0.72
C VAL A 51 -6.76 15.57 -0.95
N ILE A 52 -7.07 15.99 -2.18
CA ILE A 52 -8.41 16.53 -2.52
C ILE A 52 -9.47 15.45 -2.34
N PHE A 53 -9.24 14.22 -2.83
CA PHE A 53 -10.13 13.09 -2.61
C PHE A 53 -10.36 12.84 -1.12
N HIS A 54 -9.31 12.90 -0.29
CA HIS A 54 -9.44 12.76 1.16
C HIS A 54 -10.36 13.83 1.76
N LYS A 55 -10.21 15.09 1.33
CA LYS A 55 -11.03 16.19 1.81
C LYS A 55 -12.50 16.04 1.44
N GLU A 56 -12.79 15.53 0.23
CA GLU A 56 -14.16 15.36 -0.27
C GLU A 56 -14.87 14.14 0.33
N HIS A 57 -14.15 13.02 0.49
CA HIS A 57 -14.74 11.74 0.90
C HIS A 57 -14.49 11.40 2.38
N GLY A 58 -13.61 12.12 3.06
CA GLY A 58 -13.21 11.85 4.44
C GLY A 58 -12.32 10.62 4.62
N HIS A 59 -11.90 9.97 3.53
CA HIS A 59 -11.02 8.81 3.55
C HIS A 59 -10.12 8.73 2.31
N LEU A 60 -9.07 7.90 2.35
CA LEU A 60 -8.09 7.72 1.25
C LEU A 60 -8.32 6.46 0.39
N LEU A 61 -9.47 5.83 0.52
CA LEU A 61 -9.81 4.55 -0.08
C LEU A 61 -10.37 4.75 -1.49
N VAL A 62 -9.50 5.18 -2.41
CA VAL A 62 -9.88 5.43 -3.81
C VAL A 62 -10.30 4.10 -4.47
N PRO A 63 -11.55 3.97 -4.95
CA PRO A 63 -12.01 2.75 -5.61
C PRO A 63 -11.22 2.43 -6.88
N HIS A 64 -11.06 1.14 -7.19
CA HIS A 64 -10.35 0.75 -8.42
C HIS A 64 -11.05 1.25 -9.69
N SER A 65 -12.38 1.33 -9.65
CA SER A 65 -13.25 1.85 -10.72
C SER A 65 -13.68 3.30 -10.49
N TYR A 66 -12.86 4.11 -9.80
CA TYR A 66 -13.20 5.52 -9.55
C TYR A 66 -13.26 6.33 -10.85
N LEU A 67 -14.48 6.43 -11.40
CA LEU A 67 -14.78 7.05 -12.70
C LEU A 67 -14.46 8.56 -12.77
N PRO A 68 -14.63 9.37 -11.71
CA PRO A 68 -14.31 10.80 -11.76
C PRO A 68 -12.83 11.06 -12.03
N ASN A 69 -11.93 10.18 -11.57
CA ASN A 69 -10.50 10.29 -11.83
C ASN A 69 -9.83 8.90 -11.95
N PRO A 70 -9.93 8.25 -13.13
CA PRO A 70 -9.38 6.91 -13.34
C PRO A 70 -7.86 6.87 -13.22
N LYS A 71 -7.20 7.99 -13.57
CA LYS A 71 -5.74 8.13 -13.48
C LYS A 71 -5.26 8.16 -12.02
N LEU A 72 -6.05 8.72 -11.09
CA LEU A 72 -5.78 8.66 -9.66
C LEU A 72 -5.91 7.22 -9.13
N ALA A 73 -6.97 6.50 -9.51
CA ALA A 73 -7.16 5.10 -9.13
C ALA A 73 -5.98 4.22 -9.59
N GLN A 74 -5.53 4.40 -10.84
CA GLN A 74 -4.34 3.72 -11.36
C GLN A 74 -3.07 4.11 -10.60
N TRP A 75 -2.90 5.39 -10.26
CA TRP A 75 -1.76 5.87 -9.51
C TRP A 75 -1.70 5.29 -8.09
N VAL A 76 -2.83 5.22 -7.38
CA VAL A 76 -2.98 4.60 -6.06
C VAL A 76 -2.61 3.11 -6.12
N LYS A 77 -3.15 2.37 -7.09
CA LYS A 77 -2.80 0.96 -7.33
C LYS A 77 -1.30 0.80 -7.55
N ARG A 78 -0.68 1.70 -8.33
CA ARG A 78 0.76 1.71 -8.55
C ARG A 78 1.55 2.00 -7.27
N GLN A 79 1.11 2.92 -6.40
CA GLN A 79 1.80 3.17 -5.13
C GLN A 79 1.84 1.92 -4.25
N ARG A 80 0.72 1.20 -4.13
CA ARG A 80 0.66 -0.08 -3.38
C ARG A 80 1.61 -1.13 -3.96
N HIS A 81 1.64 -1.26 -5.29
CA HIS A 81 2.55 -2.19 -5.97
C HIS A 81 4.02 -1.81 -5.77
N GLN A 82 4.37 -0.54 -5.91
CA GLN A 82 5.73 -0.04 -5.73
C GLN A 82 6.19 -0.16 -4.27
N ASN A 83 5.28 0.00 -3.31
CA ASN A 83 5.58 -0.25 -1.91
C ASN A 83 5.93 -1.72 -1.64
N LYS A 84 5.11 -2.64 -2.17
CA LYS A 84 5.38 -4.08 -2.07
C LYS A 84 6.74 -4.45 -2.68
N ARG A 85 7.06 -3.91 -3.85
CA ARG A 85 8.37 -4.13 -4.50
C ARG A 85 9.53 -3.62 -3.66
N LYS A 86 9.40 -2.42 -3.10
CA LYS A 86 10.42 -1.82 -2.21
C LYS A 86 10.73 -2.72 -1.02
N HIS A 87 9.69 -3.19 -0.32
CA HIS A 87 9.81 -4.05 0.85
C HIS A 87 10.29 -5.49 0.54
N MET A 88 10.22 -5.90 -0.73
CA MET A 88 10.82 -7.15 -1.23
C MET A 88 12.29 -6.97 -1.67
N GLY A 89 12.88 -5.79 -1.47
CA GLY A 89 14.26 -5.49 -1.90
C GLY A 89 14.41 -5.27 -3.41
N HIS A 90 13.32 -5.16 -4.16
CA HIS A 90 13.37 -4.85 -5.59
C HIS A 90 13.47 -3.35 -5.85
N ARG A 91 14.03 -2.98 -7.01
CA ARG A 91 14.03 -1.58 -7.46
C ARG A 91 12.60 -1.03 -7.51
N SER A 92 12.39 0.11 -6.87
CA SER A 92 11.09 0.78 -6.78
C SER A 92 11.23 2.26 -7.14
N THR A 93 10.15 2.85 -7.65
CA THR A 93 10.04 4.31 -7.86
C THR A 93 9.43 5.03 -6.67
N LEU A 94 9.06 4.28 -5.62
CA LEU A 94 8.61 4.83 -4.35
C LEU A 94 9.85 5.10 -3.49
N THR A 95 10.21 6.38 -3.36
CA THR A 95 11.32 6.83 -2.49
C THR A 95 10.85 6.85 -1.04
N ASP A 96 11.78 6.96 -0.09
CA ASP A 96 11.46 7.11 1.34
C ASP A 96 10.58 8.34 1.58
N ASP A 97 10.96 9.51 1.06
CA ASP A 97 10.16 10.75 1.19
C ASP A 97 8.72 10.60 0.66
N ARG A 98 8.52 9.83 -0.42
CA ARG A 98 7.20 9.62 -1.01
C ARG A 98 6.35 8.69 -0.17
N GLU A 99 6.98 7.67 0.40
CA GLU A 99 6.33 6.76 1.33
C GLU A 99 5.94 7.50 2.61
N GLU A 100 6.84 8.28 3.20
CA GLU A 100 6.58 9.09 4.39
C GLU A 100 5.42 10.07 4.16
N LYS A 101 5.41 10.79 3.02
CA LYS A 101 4.29 11.67 2.65
C LYS A 101 2.95 10.94 2.57
N LEU A 102 2.94 9.72 2.06
CA LEU A 102 1.72 8.90 1.98
C LEU A 102 1.29 8.41 3.37
N LEU A 103 2.23 7.96 4.21
CA LEU A 103 1.95 7.55 5.58
C LEU A 103 1.42 8.71 6.42
N ALA A 104 1.99 9.91 6.26
CA ALA A 104 1.61 11.12 7.00
C ALA A 104 0.15 11.53 6.76
N VAL A 105 -0.41 11.24 5.58
CA VAL A 105 -1.84 11.49 5.30
C VAL A 105 -2.75 10.32 5.68
N GLY A 106 -2.19 9.21 6.17
CA GLY A 106 -2.95 8.01 6.56
C GLY A 106 -3.22 7.03 5.40
N PHE A 107 -2.40 7.05 4.34
CA PHE A 107 -2.59 6.18 3.19
C PHE A 107 -2.33 4.70 3.55
N ILE A 108 -3.28 3.83 3.22
CA ILE A 108 -3.17 2.38 3.44
C ILE A 108 -2.54 1.71 2.23
N PHE A 109 -1.28 1.26 2.39
CA PHE A 109 -0.56 0.51 1.35
C PHE A 109 -1.02 -0.93 1.19
N ASP A 110 -1.47 -1.57 2.26
CA ASP A 110 -1.97 -2.95 2.22
C ASP A 110 -3.27 -3.01 1.39
N SER A 111 -3.20 -3.63 0.22
CA SER A 111 -4.32 -3.74 -0.71
C SER A 111 -5.50 -4.52 -0.14
N HIS A 112 -5.27 -5.53 0.70
CA HIS A 112 -6.34 -6.31 1.31
C HIS A 112 -7.06 -5.51 2.41
N ARG A 113 -6.29 -4.79 3.24
CA ARG A 113 -6.83 -3.87 4.26
C ARG A 113 -7.63 -2.76 3.59
N ALA A 114 -7.06 -2.11 2.58
CA ALA A 114 -7.73 -1.04 1.87
C ALA A 114 -8.98 -1.51 1.11
N GLY A 115 -8.93 -2.67 0.44
CA GLY A 115 -10.11 -3.22 -0.25
C GLY A 115 -11.26 -3.58 0.71
N TRP A 116 -10.95 -3.99 1.94
CA TRP A 116 -11.97 -4.17 2.97
C TRP A 116 -12.62 -2.84 3.36
N TYR A 117 -11.81 -1.81 3.60
CA TYR A 117 -12.32 -0.51 4.01
C TYR A 117 -13.08 0.21 2.89
N GLU A 118 -12.71 0.04 1.62
CA GLU A 118 -13.48 0.55 0.46
C GLU A 118 -14.91 0.00 0.47
N ARG A 119 -15.08 -1.31 0.73
CA ARG A 119 -16.40 -1.94 0.85
C ARG A 119 -17.15 -1.47 2.10
N PHE A 120 -16.44 -1.26 3.20
CA PHE A 120 -17.01 -0.70 4.41
C PHE A 120 -17.55 0.72 4.19
N GLU A 121 -16.80 1.61 3.54
CA GLU A 121 -17.27 2.97 3.25
C GLU A 121 -18.47 2.96 2.30
N THR A 122 -18.51 2.02 1.34
CA THR A 122 -19.71 1.80 0.50
C THR A 122 -20.93 1.43 1.36
N LEU A 123 -20.77 0.50 2.31
CA LEU A 123 -21.86 0.11 3.22
C LEU A 123 -22.25 1.25 4.17
N LYS A 124 -21.29 2.01 4.66
CA LYS A 124 -21.51 3.18 5.53
C LYS A 124 -22.28 4.27 4.78
N ALA A 125 -21.94 4.55 3.53
CA ALA A 125 -22.69 5.48 2.69
C ALA A 125 -24.14 5.02 2.51
N PHE A 126 -24.36 3.72 2.25
CA PHE A 126 -25.72 3.15 2.21
C PHE A 126 -26.46 3.31 3.55
N TYR A 127 -25.79 3.02 4.67
CA TYR A 127 -26.36 3.20 6.01
C TYR A 127 -26.76 4.65 6.27
N LEU A 128 -25.90 5.62 5.93
CA LEU A 128 -26.20 7.05 6.08
C LEU A 128 -27.40 7.48 5.22
N ALA A 129 -27.58 6.89 4.04
CA ALA A 129 -28.71 7.21 3.16
C ALA A 129 -30.04 6.55 3.58
N HIS A 130 -30.01 5.36 4.19
CA HIS A 130 -31.21 4.55 4.46
C HIS A 130 -31.50 4.27 5.94
N GLY A 131 -30.58 4.59 6.85
CA GLY A 131 -30.69 4.33 8.29
C GLY A 131 -30.50 2.86 8.70
N HIS A 132 -30.21 1.95 7.76
CA HIS A 132 -29.99 0.54 8.06
C HIS A 132 -29.01 -0.14 7.09
N CYS A 133 -28.36 -1.22 7.53
CA CYS A 133 -27.49 -2.06 6.69
C CYS A 133 -28.25 -3.16 5.91
N GLY A 134 -29.57 -3.07 5.81
CA GLY A 134 -30.41 -4.02 5.06
C GLY A 134 -30.40 -3.74 3.56
N ILE A 135 -29.43 -4.30 2.83
CA ILE A 135 -29.32 -4.08 1.39
C ILE A 135 -30.37 -4.92 0.62
N PRO A 136 -31.21 -4.31 -0.24
CA PRO A 136 -32.16 -5.02 -1.08
C PRO A 136 -31.49 -6.07 -1.98
N ALA A 137 -32.22 -7.13 -2.33
CA ALA A 137 -31.68 -8.19 -3.19
C ALA A 137 -31.27 -7.68 -4.60
N LYS A 138 -31.93 -6.62 -5.09
CA LYS A 138 -31.67 -5.96 -6.38
C LYS A 138 -30.82 -4.69 -6.26
N PHE A 139 -30.05 -4.52 -5.18
CA PHE A 139 -29.15 -3.38 -5.08
C PHE A 139 -28.08 -3.44 -6.18
N GLU A 140 -27.72 -2.28 -6.73
CA GLU A 140 -26.79 -2.15 -7.87
C GLU A 140 -25.47 -2.91 -7.62
N ASP A 141 -24.98 -2.90 -6.38
CA ASP A 141 -23.83 -3.70 -5.96
C ASP A 141 -24.23 -4.97 -5.22
N GLY A 142 -24.68 -5.98 -5.98
CA GLY A 142 -24.97 -7.31 -5.42
C GLY A 142 -23.78 -7.97 -4.70
N SER A 143 -22.55 -7.55 -5.00
CA SER A 143 -21.34 -8.08 -4.35
C SER A 143 -21.20 -7.63 -2.90
N LEU A 144 -21.81 -6.49 -2.52
CA LEU A 144 -21.80 -6.00 -1.14
C LEU A 144 -22.59 -6.93 -0.19
N ASN A 145 -23.70 -7.51 -0.66
CA ASN A 145 -24.45 -8.52 0.08
C ASN A 145 -23.63 -9.79 0.34
N VAL A 146 -22.84 -10.22 -0.64
CA VAL A 146 -21.90 -11.36 -0.50
C VAL A 146 -20.81 -11.01 0.51
N TRP A 147 -20.24 -9.81 0.43
CA TRP A 147 -19.23 -9.32 1.36
C TRP A 147 -19.75 -9.28 2.80
N MET A 148 -20.96 -8.79 3.04
CA MET A 148 -21.59 -8.78 4.37
C MET A 148 -21.81 -10.19 4.93
N LYS A 149 -22.26 -11.14 4.09
CA LYS A 149 -22.39 -12.55 4.50
C LYS A 149 -21.03 -13.13 4.91
N HIS A 150 -19.98 -12.80 4.16
CA HIS A 150 -18.61 -13.18 4.52
C HIS A 150 -18.18 -12.57 5.86
N GLN A 151 -18.45 -11.28 6.12
CA GLN A 151 -18.13 -10.65 7.42
C GLN A 151 -18.79 -11.38 8.59
N ARG A 152 -20.07 -11.74 8.48
CA ARG A 152 -20.78 -12.51 9.51
C ARG A 152 -20.15 -13.87 9.76
N ARG A 153 -19.75 -14.60 8.70
CA ARG A 153 -19.05 -15.88 8.83
C ARG A 153 -17.71 -15.71 9.55
N GLN A 154 -16.91 -14.72 9.16
CA GLN A 154 -15.59 -14.48 9.74
C GLN A 154 -15.68 -14.01 11.20
N TYR A 155 -16.72 -13.27 11.56
CA TYR A 155 -17.00 -12.91 12.95
C TYR A 155 -17.29 -14.14 13.82
N VAL A 156 -18.11 -15.09 13.35
CA VAL A 156 -18.35 -16.33 14.08
C VAL A 156 -17.05 -17.14 14.24
N VAL A 157 -16.20 -17.19 13.21
CA VAL A 157 -14.89 -17.87 13.32
C VAL A 157 -14.00 -17.16 14.37
N PHE A 158 -13.98 -15.83 14.37
CA PHE A 158 -13.24 -15.02 15.34
C PHE A 158 -13.72 -15.23 16.78
N MET A 159 -15.04 -15.22 17.01
CA MET A 159 -15.64 -15.45 18.33
C MET A 159 -15.40 -16.87 18.87
N ASN A 160 -15.09 -17.83 18.00
CA ASN A 160 -14.72 -19.19 18.39
C ASN A 160 -13.19 -19.36 18.53
N GLU A 161 -12.44 -18.26 18.61
CA GLU A 161 -10.97 -18.24 18.77
C GLU A 161 -10.21 -18.99 17.67
N LYS A 162 -10.82 -19.12 16.49
CA LYS A 162 -10.21 -19.74 15.32
C LYS A 162 -9.57 -18.67 14.45
N LYS A 163 -8.54 -19.08 13.69
CA LYS A 163 -7.87 -18.20 12.72
C LYS A 163 -8.89 -17.61 11.73
N SER A 164 -9.09 -16.30 11.83
CA SER A 164 -10.06 -15.52 11.06
C SER A 164 -9.37 -14.37 10.34
N THR A 165 -10.00 -13.88 9.28
CA THR A 165 -9.62 -12.61 8.65
C THR A 165 -10.29 -11.39 9.32
N MET A 166 -11.19 -11.63 10.27
CA MET A 166 -11.80 -10.58 11.08
C MET A 166 -10.80 -10.06 12.13
N THR A 167 -10.84 -8.76 12.38
CA THR A 167 -10.03 -8.09 13.40
C THR A 167 -10.93 -7.23 14.27
N GLU A 168 -10.47 -6.86 15.47
CA GLU A 168 -11.21 -5.97 16.37
C GLU A 168 -11.52 -4.63 15.71
N GLU A 169 -10.57 -4.05 14.97
CA GLU A 169 -10.80 -2.81 14.20
C GLU A 169 -11.97 -2.93 13.21
N ARG A 170 -12.06 -4.06 12.50
CA ARG A 170 -13.14 -4.33 11.53
C ARG A 170 -14.47 -4.51 12.22
N ILE A 171 -14.48 -5.15 13.40
CA ILE A 171 -15.67 -5.32 14.23
C ILE A 171 -16.15 -3.96 14.74
N ALA A 172 -15.24 -3.14 15.28
CA ALA A 172 -15.55 -1.80 15.76
C ALA A 172 -16.13 -0.91 14.65
N ALA A 173 -15.51 -0.92 13.46
CA ALA A 173 -16.01 -0.19 12.30
C ALA A 173 -17.43 -0.64 11.89
N LEU A 174 -17.68 -1.95 11.80
CA LEU A 174 -19.02 -2.46 11.47
C LEU A 174 -20.05 -2.14 12.57
N ASN A 175 -19.65 -2.22 13.85
CA ASN A 175 -20.52 -1.85 14.97
C ASN A 175 -20.90 -0.36 14.95
N SER A 176 -19.99 0.53 14.51
CA SER A 176 -20.25 1.97 14.46
C SER A 176 -21.37 2.37 13.49
N ILE A 177 -21.75 1.49 12.55
CA ILE A 177 -22.87 1.68 11.62
C ILE A 177 -24.07 0.77 11.93
N GLY A 178 -24.12 0.21 13.15
CA GLY A 178 -25.20 -0.68 13.59
C GLY A 178 -25.27 -1.99 12.80
N PHE A 179 -24.13 -2.51 12.32
CA PHE A 179 -24.10 -3.71 11.51
C PHE A 179 -24.66 -4.92 12.27
N ASN A 180 -25.71 -5.53 11.71
CA ASN A 180 -26.33 -6.69 12.32
C ASN A 180 -25.58 -8.00 11.97
N TRP A 181 -24.92 -8.57 12.98
CA TRP A 181 -24.22 -9.85 12.92
C TRP A 181 -25.15 -11.07 12.81
N ASN A 182 -26.39 -10.99 13.31
CA ASN A 182 -27.38 -12.08 13.28
C ASN A 182 -28.77 -11.63 12.80
N PRO A 183 -28.98 -11.49 11.47
CA PRO A 183 -30.27 -11.08 10.91
C PRO A 183 -31.40 -12.09 11.14
N ARG A 184 -31.09 -13.39 11.24
CA ARG A 184 -32.10 -14.44 11.48
C ARG A 184 -32.75 -14.32 12.86
N LYS A 185 -31.97 -13.93 13.88
CA LYS A 185 -32.49 -13.69 15.24
C LYS A 185 -33.45 -12.49 15.27
N LEU A 186 -33.11 -11.39 14.59
CA LEU A 186 -33.98 -10.21 14.54
C LEU A 186 -35.30 -10.46 13.79
N LEU A 187 -35.28 -11.22 12.69
CA LEU A 187 -36.50 -11.57 11.95
C LEU A 187 -37.46 -12.43 12.79
N ARG A 188 -36.94 -13.31 13.65
CA ARG A 188 -37.76 -14.09 14.59
C ARG A 188 -38.37 -13.22 15.69
N LEU A 189 -37.61 -12.27 16.22
CA LEU A 189 -38.09 -11.37 17.27
C LEU A 189 -39.19 -10.42 16.77
N LYS A 190 -39.06 -9.89 15.54
CA LYS A 190 -40.10 -9.04 14.94
C LYS A 190 -41.42 -9.79 14.71
N LYS A 191 -41.36 -11.03 14.22
CA LYS A 191 -42.54 -11.90 14.03
C LYS A 191 -43.27 -12.30 15.32
N LEU A 192 -42.68 -12.06 16.49
CA LEU A 192 -43.28 -12.38 17.78
C LEU A 192 -43.93 -11.15 18.45
N CYS A 193 -43.74 -9.96 17.88
CA CYS A 193 -44.30 -8.71 18.40
C CYS A 193 -45.38 -8.10 17.48
N ASP A 194 -45.68 -8.75 16.35
CA ASP A 194 -46.79 -8.46 15.43
C ASP A 194 -47.88 -9.54 15.61
#